data_AF-A0A1N7KHE1-F1
#
_entry.id   AF-A0A1N7KHE1-F1
#
_cell.length_a   1.000
_cell.length_b   1.000
_cell.length_c   1.000
_cell.angle_alpha   90.00
_cell.angle_beta   90.00
_cell.angle_gamma   90.00
#
_symmetry.space_group_name_H-M   'P 1'
#
loop_
_entity.id
_entity.type
_entity.pdbx_description
1 polymer ?
#
loop_
_entity_poly.entity_id
_entity_poly.type
_entity_poly.pdbx_seq_one_letter_code
_entity_poly.pdbx_strand_id
1 'polypeptide(L)'
;MILKSYLNIKDWQLLERYNSDWMLQYFCDKVLAEDQQVRDMTILTMIRAYLEKHCEWKILKEVLTSLWKPDVNNTLVLLMDANCYESYIRFPTDVKLLWEFGDWLFEDQLFRICSVLGIRRQRSKYREQKIEQMSCFRKRKNSFKKTLKRRKALVYLLGKGIA
;
A
#
# COMPACT_ATOMS: atom_id res chain seq x y z
N MET A 1 3.64 16.81 6.93
CA MET A 1 3.47 17.89 7.93
C MET A 1 4.68 17.86 8.85
N ILE A 2 5.37 18.99 9.00
CA ILE A 2 6.67 19.10 9.69
C ILE A 2 6.55 18.69 11.17
N LEU A 3 5.61 19.28 11.90
CA LEU A 3 5.39 18.97 13.32
C LEU A 3 5.10 17.49 13.60
N LYS A 4 4.33 16.84 12.72
CA LYS A 4 4.03 15.40 12.84
C LYS A 4 5.32 14.57 12.80
N SER A 5 6.19 14.86 11.82
CA SER A 5 7.45 14.14 11.63
C SER A 5 8.42 14.42 12.77
N TYR A 6 8.48 15.67 13.24
CA TYR A 6 9.35 16.08 14.34
C TYR A 6 8.98 15.38 15.66
N LEU A 7 7.68 15.30 15.98
CA LEU A 7 7.20 14.67 17.20
C LEU A 7 7.04 13.15 17.11
N ASN A 8 7.09 12.58 15.89
CA ASN A 8 6.85 11.17 15.61
C ASN A 8 5.51 10.64 16.19
N ILE A 9 4.43 11.38 15.95
CA ILE A 9 3.09 11.08 16.47
C ILE A 9 2.04 10.88 15.36
N LYS A 10 0.91 10.28 15.72
CA LYS A 10 -0.25 10.14 14.82
C LYS A 10 -0.99 11.46 14.64
N ASP A 11 -1.82 11.53 13.60
CA ASP A 11 -2.59 12.74 13.26
C ASP A 11 -3.49 13.23 14.40
N TRP A 12 -4.26 12.33 15.01
CA TRP A 12 -5.13 12.70 16.12
C TRP A 12 -4.34 13.16 17.37
N GLN A 13 -3.19 12.54 17.65
CA GLN A 13 -2.31 12.91 18.75
C GLN A 13 -1.69 14.30 18.54
N LEU A 14 -1.39 14.65 17.28
CA LEU A 14 -0.90 15.98 16.94
C LEU A 14 -1.97 17.04 17.23
N LEU A 15 -3.24 16.76 16.92
CA LEU A 15 -4.34 17.69 17.18
C LEU A 15 -4.57 17.90 18.68
N GLU A 16 -4.56 16.80 19.44
CA GLU A 16 -4.69 16.83 20.90
C GLU A 16 -3.55 17.63 21.55
N ARG A 17 -2.32 17.40 21.09
CA ARG A 17 -1.15 18.13 21.58
C ARG A 17 -1.18 19.59 21.16
N TYR A 18 -1.66 19.92 19.96
CA TYR A 18 -1.84 21.30 19.52
C TYR A 18 -2.80 22.08 20.43
N ASN A 19 -3.88 21.45 20.89
CA ASN A 19 -4.84 22.08 21.81
C ASN A 19 -4.25 22.32 23.21
N SER A 20 -3.21 21.57 23.60
CA SER A 20 -2.63 21.61 24.96
C SER A 20 -1.31 22.37 25.03
N ASP A 21 -0.56 22.44 23.93
CA ASP A 21 0.82 22.91 23.89
C ASP A 21 0.92 24.26 23.19
N TRP A 22 1.16 25.32 23.97
CA TRP A 22 1.34 26.67 23.44
C TRP A 22 2.54 26.79 22.50
N MET A 23 3.60 25.99 22.67
CA MET A 23 4.77 26.04 21.78
C MET A 23 4.40 25.67 20.35
N LEU A 24 3.53 24.67 20.19
CA LEU A 24 3.03 24.26 18.86
C LEU A 24 2.13 25.32 18.25
N GLN A 25 1.33 26.01 19.07
CA GLN A 25 0.48 27.11 18.62
C GLN A 25 1.29 28.31 18.16
N TYR A 26 2.33 28.69 18.91
CA TYR A 26 3.27 29.74 18.51
C TYR A 26 4.04 29.38 17.25
N PHE A 27 4.48 28.12 17.10
CA PHE A 27 5.14 27.66 15.88
C PHE A 27 4.24 27.80 14.64
N CYS A 28 2.95 27.51 14.79
CA CYS A 28 1.95 27.67 13.72
C CYS A 28 1.44 29.11 13.57
N ASP A 29 1.95 30.05 14.35
CA ASP A 29 1.51 31.45 14.43
C ASP A 29 -0.01 31.59 14.66
N LYS A 30 -0.58 30.65 15.43
CA LYS A 30 -2.01 30.62 15.73
C LYS A 30 -2.28 30.13 17.14
N VAL A 31 -2.36 31.10 18.05
CA VAL A 31 -2.73 30.88 19.45
C VAL A 31 -4.25 30.75 19.58
N LEU A 32 -4.69 29.72 20.31
CA LEU A 32 -6.09 29.51 20.66
C LEU A 32 -6.43 30.30 21.93
N ALA A 33 -7.64 30.85 22.00
CA ALA A 33 -8.17 31.39 23.25
C ALA A 33 -8.41 30.26 24.28
N GLU A 34 -8.50 30.60 25.57
CA GLU A 34 -8.66 29.62 26.67
C GLU A 34 -9.89 28.72 26.51
N ASP A 35 -10.94 29.20 25.86
CA ASP A 35 -12.19 28.50 25.56
C ASP A 35 -12.22 27.84 24.18
N GLN A 36 -11.19 28.05 23.36
CA GLN A 36 -11.14 27.59 21.98
C GLN A 36 -10.34 26.31 21.83
N GLN A 37 -10.93 25.31 21.17
CA GLN A 37 -10.25 24.06 20.85
C GLN A 37 -10.56 23.63 19.41
N VAL A 38 -9.55 23.09 18.73
CA VAL A 38 -9.75 22.48 17.42
C VAL A 38 -10.29 21.08 17.62
N ARG A 39 -11.58 20.89 17.29
CA ARG A 39 -12.28 19.60 17.39
C ARG A 39 -12.34 18.83 16.06
N ASP A 40 -12.06 19.50 14.96
CA ASP A 40 -12.15 18.90 13.63
C ASP A 40 -10.95 17.98 13.38
N MET A 41 -11.21 16.66 13.44
CA MET A 41 -10.22 15.62 13.18
C MET A 41 -9.76 15.57 11.72
N THR A 42 -10.53 16.18 10.80
CA THR A 42 -10.23 16.20 9.37
C THR A 42 -9.33 17.35 8.96
N ILE A 43 -9.07 18.31 9.85
CA ILE A 43 -8.29 19.52 9.57
C ILE A 43 -6.90 19.20 8.99
N LEU A 44 -6.22 18.19 9.51
CA LEU A 44 -4.89 17.79 9.03
C LEU A 44 -4.95 17.23 7.61
N THR A 45 -6.03 16.53 7.26
CA THR A 45 -6.28 16.05 5.90
C THR A 45 -6.59 17.21 4.96
N MET A 46 -7.38 18.18 5.40
CA MET A 46 -7.69 19.38 4.64
C MET A 46 -6.43 20.22 4.38
N ILE A 47 -5.59 20.42 5.39
CA ILE A 47 -4.30 21.13 5.24
C ILE A 47 -3.42 20.44 4.21
N ARG A 48 -3.32 19.10 4.24
CA ARG A 48 -2.56 18.35 3.24
C ARG A 48 -3.12 18.55 1.83
N ALA A 49 -4.43 18.44 1.67
CA ALA A 49 -5.07 18.66 0.37
C ALA A 49 -4.93 20.11 -0.12
N TYR A 50 -4.92 21.08 0.79
CA TYR A 50 -4.65 22.48 0.47
C TYR A 50 -3.21 22.67 0.00
N LEU A 51 -2.23 22.15 0.75
CA LEU A 51 -0.82 22.19 0.37
C LEU A 51 -0.58 21.48 -0.96
N GLU A 52 -1.23 20.35 -1.22
CA GLU A 52 -1.13 19.64 -2.48
C GLU A 52 -1.51 20.52 -3.68
N LYS A 53 -2.58 21.31 -3.55
CA LYS A 53 -3.09 22.18 -4.61
C LYS A 53 -2.29 23.47 -4.80
N HIS A 54 -1.77 24.03 -3.71
CA HIS A 54 -1.18 25.37 -3.71
C HIS A 54 0.35 25.38 -3.64
N CYS A 55 1.00 24.25 -3.35
CA CYS A 55 2.44 24.18 -3.22
C CYS A 55 3.11 23.62 -4.48
N GLU A 56 4.09 24.36 -5.01
CA GLU A 56 4.97 23.87 -6.07
C GLU A 56 6.04 22.94 -5.49
N TRP A 57 5.70 21.67 -5.33
CA TRP A 57 6.55 20.66 -4.69
C TRP A 57 7.93 20.50 -5.32
N LYS A 58 8.07 20.76 -6.63
CA LYS A 58 9.37 20.67 -7.31
C LYS A 58 10.34 21.73 -6.81
N ILE A 59 9.90 22.99 -6.80
CA ILE A 59 10.70 24.13 -6.33
C ILE A 59 10.99 23.97 -4.84
N LEU A 60 9.96 23.64 -4.04
CA LEU A 60 10.14 23.44 -2.61
C LEU A 60 11.18 22.35 -2.31
N LYS A 61 11.13 21.23 -3.05
CA LYS A 61 12.09 20.14 -2.89
C LYS A 61 13.50 20.58 -3.25
N GLU A 62 13.68 21.33 -4.34
CA GLU A 62 14.99 21.84 -4.75
C GLU A 62 15.60 22.77 -3.70
N VAL A 63 14.81 23.71 -3.19
CA VAL A 63 15.23 24.66 -2.15
C VAL A 63 15.56 23.95 -0.83
N LEU A 64 14.70 23.03 -0.38
CA LEU A 64 14.96 22.28 0.85
C LEU A 64 16.21 21.40 0.70
N THR A 65 16.38 20.75 -0.46
CA THR A 65 17.53 19.88 -0.71
C THR A 65 18.82 20.69 -0.75
N SER A 66 18.84 21.89 -1.35
CA SER A 66 20.05 22.73 -1.39
C SER A 66 20.44 23.24 -0.01
N LEU A 67 19.46 23.66 0.80
CA LEU A 67 19.68 24.14 2.16
C LEU A 67 20.12 23.04 3.13
N TRP A 68 19.57 21.83 3.00
CA TRP A 68 19.85 20.73 3.94
C TRP A 68 21.00 19.83 3.50
N LYS A 69 21.52 20.00 2.26
CA LYS A 69 22.68 19.26 1.75
C LYS A 69 23.88 19.20 2.70
N PRO A 70 24.31 20.28 3.40
CA PRO A 70 25.45 20.21 4.31
C PRO A 70 25.18 19.38 5.58
N ASP A 71 23.93 19.30 6.02
CA ASP A 71 23.56 18.64 7.29
C ASP A 71 23.15 17.17 7.12
N VAL A 72 23.06 16.69 5.89
CA VAL A 72 22.67 15.30 5.56
C VAL A 72 23.91 14.41 5.48
N ASN A 73 24.17 13.65 6.55
CA ASN A 73 25.30 12.71 6.62
C ASN A 73 25.23 11.57 5.59
N ASN A 74 24.03 11.12 5.21
CA ASN A 74 23.82 9.93 4.38
C ASN A 74 23.06 10.28 3.09
N THR A 75 23.74 10.90 2.12
CA THR A 75 23.15 11.25 0.82
C THR A 75 22.90 10.05 -0.10
N LEU A 76 23.53 8.90 0.17
CA LEU A 76 23.37 7.65 -0.57
C LEU A 76 22.17 6.82 -0.09
N VAL A 77 21.59 7.14 1.08
CA VAL A 77 20.50 6.36 1.67
C VAL A 77 19.17 6.98 1.29
N LEU A 78 18.36 6.23 0.54
CA LEU A 78 16.98 6.60 0.24
C LEU A 78 16.08 6.17 1.40
N LEU A 79 15.66 7.11 2.24
CA LEU A 79 14.63 6.87 3.26
C LEU A 79 13.25 7.09 2.63
N MET A 80 12.62 6.00 2.21
CA MET A 80 11.24 6.01 1.71
C MET A 80 10.33 5.52 2.83
N ASP A 81 9.23 6.23 3.10
CA ASP A 81 8.18 5.72 3.99
C ASP A 81 7.82 4.30 3.54
N ALA A 82 7.78 3.34 4.48
CA ALA A 82 7.36 1.97 4.23
C ALA A 82 5.85 1.83 3.94
N ASN A 83 5.23 2.87 3.38
CA ASN A 83 3.86 2.81 2.90
C ASN A 83 3.86 2.03 1.59
N CYS A 84 3.54 0.73 1.72
CA CYS A 84 3.32 -0.24 0.66
C CYS A 84 4.58 -0.78 -0.04
N TYR A 85 5.42 -1.51 0.70
CA TYR A 85 5.91 -2.74 0.08
C TYR A 85 4.77 -3.75 0.06
N GLU A 86 4.58 -4.45 -1.06
CA GLU A 86 3.75 -5.64 -1.11
C GLU A 86 4.36 -6.66 -0.14
N SER A 87 3.95 -6.63 1.13
CA SER A 87 4.18 -7.78 1.98
C SER A 87 3.49 -8.95 1.28
N TYR A 88 4.26 -9.98 0.90
CA TYR A 88 3.69 -11.24 0.41
C TYR A 88 2.68 -11.84 1.41
N ILE A 89 2.75 -11.39 2.67
CA ILE A 89 1.74 -11.61 3.70
C ILE A 89 0.47 -10.85 3.33
N ARG A 90 -0.50 -11.57 2.75
CA ARG A 90 -1.85 -11.09 2.44
C ARG A 90 -2.84 -11.78 3.36
N PHE A 91 -3.95 -11.11 3.69
CA PHE A 91 -5.04 -11.78 4.41
C PHE A 91 -5.53 -13.01 3.61
N PRO A 92 -5.50 -14.21 4.22
CA PRO A 92 -5.79 -15.46 3.53
C PRO A 92 -7.29 -15.54 3.26
N THR A 93 -7.67 -15.44 1.99
CA THR A 93 -9.04 -15.74 1.55
C THR A 93 -9.01 -17.00 0.70
N ASP A 94 -10.10 -17.76 0.69
CA ASP A 94 -10.18 -19.04 -0.05
C ASP A 94 -9.72 -18.90 -1.50
N VAL A 95 -10.09 -17.81 -2.18
CA VAL A 95 -9.71 -17.56 -3.58
C VAL A 95 -8.21 -17.28 -3.75
N LYS A 96 -7.56 -16.65 -2.76
CA LYS A 96 -6.11 -16.41 -2.78
C LYS A 96 -5.37 -17.71 -2.50
N LEU A 97 -5.76 -18.44 -1.47
CA LEU A 97 -5.16 -19.74 -1.11
C LEU A 97 -5.27 -20.74 -2.26
N LEU A 98 -6.46 -20.87 -2.86
CA LEU A 98 -6.67 -21.75 -4.02
C LEU A 98 -5.83 -21.32 -5.22
N TRP A 99 -5.63 -20.02 -5.42
CA TRP A 99 -4.80 -19.52 -6.50
C TRP A 99 -3.31 -19.80 -6.24
N GLU A 100 -2.80 -19.50 -5.05
CA GLU A 100 -1.41 -19.74 -4.66
C GLU A 100 -1.06 -21.21 -4.77
N PHE A 101 -1.95 -22.09 -4.30
CA PHE A 101 -1.77 -23.54 -4.45
C PHE A 101 -1.80 -23.98 -5.92
N GLY A 102 -2.69 -23.41 -6.75
CA GLY A 102 -2.73 -23.70 -8.18
C GLY A 102 -1.50 -23.19 -8.93
N ASP A 103 -1.01 -22.01 -8.58
CA ASP A 103 0.21 -21.43 -9.15
C ASP A 103 1.41 -22.33 -8.86
N TRP A 104 1.56 -22.74 -7.61
CA TRP A 104 2.59 -23.68 -7.17
C TRP A 104 2.50 -25.04 -7.88
N LEU A 105 1.30 -25.63 -7.94
CA LEU A 105 1.13 -26.94 -8.59
C LEU A 105 1.47 -26.91 -10.09
N PHE A 106 1.01 -25.89 -10.81
CA PHE A 106 1.21 -25.84 -12.26
C PHE A 106 2.59 -25.31 -12.65
N GLU A 107 3.03 -24.15 -12.14
CA GLU A 107 4.31 -23.55 -12.52
C GLU A 107 5.49 -24.26 -11.83
N ASP A 108 5.45 -24.43 -10.51
CA ASP A 108 6.61 -24.91 -9.76
C ASP A 108 6.80 -26.43 -9.83
N GLN A 109 5.71 -27.20 -9.99
CA GLN A 109 5.77 -28.67 -10.11
C GLN A 109 5.62 -29.12 -11.57
N LEU A 110 4.42 -29.08 -12.12
CA LEU A 110 4.11 -29.74 -13.40
C LEU A 110 4.94 -29.19 -14.57
N PHE A 111 4.94 -27.88 -14.77
CA PHE A 111 5.64 -27.26 -15.89
C PHE A 111 7.15 -27.33 -15.74
N ARG A 112 7.65 -27.26 -14.50
CA ARG A 112 9.07 -27.46 -14.20
C ARG A 112 9.50 -28.88 -14.54
N ILE A 113 8.75 -29.90 -14.11
CA ILE A 113 9.02 -31.31 -14.43
C ILE A 113 8.98 -31.55 -15.95
N CYS A 114 7.96 -31.06 -16.65
CA CYS A 114 7.89 -31.15 -18.12
C CYS A 114 9.10 -30.49 -18.79
N SER A 115 9.56 -29.34 -18.28
CA SER A 115 10.73 -28.65 -18.82
C SER A 115 12.03 -29.43 -18.60
N VAL A 116 12.20 -30.05 -17.43
CA VAL A 116 13.38 -30.86 -17.10
C VAL A 116 13.41 -32.15 -17.93
N LEU A 117 12.26 -32.80 -18.11
CA LEU A 117 12.15 -34.03 -18.88
C LEU A 117 12.08 -33.81 -20.41
N GLY A 118 12.01 -32.54 -20.86
CA GLY A 118 11.83 -32.21 -22.28
C GLY A 118 10.48 -32.64 -22.85
N ILE A 119 9.48 -32.89 -22.00
CA ILE A 119 8.15 -33.37 -22.39
C ILE A 119 7.24 -32.17 -22.69
N ARG A 120 6.37 -32.32 -23.70
CA ARG A 120 5.36 -31.30 -24.02
C ARG A 120 4.39 -31.13 -22.85
N ARG A 121 4.17 -29.87 -22.44
CA ARG A 121 3.19 -29.51 -21.41
C ARG A 121 1.78 -29.94 -21.83
N GLN A 122 1.05 -30.55 -20.89
CA GLN A 122 -0.35 -30.89 -21.09
C GLN A 122 -1.20 -29.63 -21.28
N ARG A 123 -2.23 -29.72 -22.12
CA ARG A 123 -3.11 -28.58 -22.42
C ARG A 123 -3.97 -28.27 -21.20
N SER A 124 -3.74 -27.12 -20.57
CA SER A 124 -4.53 -26.66 -19.43
C SER A 124 -5.11 -25.26 -19.67
N LYS A 125 -6.15 -24.91 -18.92
CA LYS A 125 -6.71 -23.55 -18.88
C LYS A 125 -5.98 -22.62 -17.91
N TYR A 126 -4.82 -23.03 -17.41
CA TYR A 126 -4.06 -22.30 -16.40
C TYR A 126 -3.77 -20.85 -16.83
N ARG A 127 -3.32 -20.65 -18.08
CA ARG A 127 -3.02 -19.31 -18.61
C ARG A 127 -4.23 -18.37 -18.61
N GLU A 128 -5.40 -18.87 -18.96
CA GLU A 128 -6.66 -18.11 -18.90
C GLU A 128 -7.01 -17.74 -17.45
N GLN A 129 -6.87 -18.70 -16.53
CA GLN A 129 -7.14 -18.49 -15.11
C GLN A 129 -6.18 -17.49 -14.46
N LYS A 130 -4.92 -17.43 -14.90
CA LYS A 130 -3.89 -16.45 -14.48
C LYS A 130 -4.28 -15.03 -14.87
N ILE A 131 -4.70 -14.83 -16.11
CA ILE A 131 -5.14 -13.51 -16.61
C ILE A 131 -6.36 -13.03 -15.81
N GLU A 132 -7.35 -13.89 -15.61
CA GLU A 132 -8.53 -13.54 -14.82
C GLU A 132 -8.19 -13.27 -13.34
N GLN A 133 -7.24 -14.00 -12.75
CA GLN A 133 -6.82 -13.76 -11.38
C GLN A 133 -6.15 -12.39 -11.23
N MET A 134 -5.27 -12.03 -12.17
CA MET A 134 -4.64 -10.71 -12.18
C MET A 134 -5.67 -9.58 -12.29
N SER A 135 -6.72 -9.77 -13.10
CA SER A 135 -7.86 -8.83 -13.17
C SER A 135 -8.61 -8.74 -11.83
N CYS A 136 -8.73 -9.85 -11.11
CA CYS A 136 -9.36 -9.92 -9.79
C CYS A 136 -8.54 -9.16 -8.74
N PHE A 137 -7.21 -9.29 -8.75
CA PHE A 137 -6.29 -8.64 -7.82
C PHE A 137 -6.17 -7.13 -8.04
N ARG A 138 -6.25 -6.65 -9.28
CA ARG A 138 -6.22 -5.22 -9.59
C ARG A 138 -7.48 -4.47 -9.15
N LYS A 139 -8.56 -5.17 -8.78
CA LYS A 139 -9.81 -4.55 -8.33
C LYS A 139 -9.76 -4.26 -6.83
N ARG A 140 -10.11 -3.03 -6.46
CA ARG A 140 -10.23 -2.62 -5.05
C ARG A 140 -11.25 -3.45 -4.26
N LYS A 141 -12.36 -3.87 -4.89
CA LYS A 141 -13.39 -4.72 -4.29
C LYS A 141 -13.99 -5.65 -5.33
N ASN A 142 -14.14 -6.92 -4.99
CA ASN A 142 -14.82 -7.91 -5.83
C ASN A 142 -16.21 -8.21 -5.26
N SER A 143 -17.20 -8.39 -6.13
CA SER A 143 -18.54 -8.78 -5.71
C SER A 143 -18.57 -10.24 -5.25
N PHE A 144 -19.49 -10.56 -4.34
CA PHE A 144 -19.66 -11.92 -3.82
C PHE A 144 -19.87 -12.95 -4.96
N LYS A 145 -20.76 -12.63 -5.92
CA LYS A 145 -21.01 -13.48 -7.10
C LYS A 145 -19.74 -13.76 -7.93
N LYS A 146 -18.90 -12.74 -8.15
CA LYS A 146 -17.62 -12.91 -8.87
C LYS A 146 -16.64 -13.78 -8.08
N THR A 147 -16.57 -13.59 -6.77
CA THR A 147 -15.71 -14.37 -5.86
C THR A 147 -16.10 -15.85 -5.86
N LEU A 148 -17.41 -16.15 -5.80
CA LEU A 148 -17.91 -17.52 -5.85
C LEU A 148 -17.61 -18.19 -7.21
N LYS A 149 -17.79 -17.48 -8.32
CA LYS A 149 -17.42 -17.97 -9.66
C LYS A 149 -15.93 -18.30 -9.74
N ARG A 150 -15.06 -17.42 -9.22
CA ARG A 150 -13.61 -17.64 -9.17
C ARG A 150 -13.25 -18.86 -8.34
N ARG A 151 -13.84 -19.02 -7.15
CA ARG A 151 -13.62 -20.19 -6.29
C ARG A 151 -13.91 -21.49 -7.03
N LYS A 152 -15.06 -21.61 -7.68
CA LYS A 152 -15.45 -22.80 -8.46
C LYS A 152 -14.48 -23.07 -9.62
N ALA A 153 -14.08 -22.02 -10.35
CA ALA A 153 -13.13 -22.15 -11.46
C ALA A 153 -11.75 -22.64 -10.99
N LEU A 154 -11.26 -22.15 -9.84
CA LEU A 154 -9.97 -22.56 -9.28
C LEU A 154 -10.01 -24.00 -8.76
N VAL A 155 -11.07 -24.41 -8.07
CA VAL A 155 -11.25 -25.81 -7.64
C VAL A 155 -11.29 -26.76 -8.85
N TYR A 156 -11.99 -26.37 -9.92
CA TYR A 156 -12.00 -27.14 -11.16
C TYR A 156 -10.62 -27.24 -11.82
N LEU A 157 -9.84 -26.15 -11.81
CA LEU A 157 -8.47 -26.15 -12.34
C LEU A 157 -7.58 -27.08 -11.53
N LEU A 158 -7.65 -27.02 -10.20
CA LEU A 158 -6.89 -27.88 -9.29
C LEU A 158 -7.26 -29.35 -9.46
N GLY A 159 -8.55 -29.66 -9.60
CA GLY A 159 -9.01 -31.02 -9.88
C GLY A 159 -8.40 -31.61 -11.16
N LYS A 160 -8.06 -30.78 -12.15
CA LYS A 160 -7.35 -31.22 -13.37
C LYS A 160 -5.83 -31.33 -13.23
N GLY A 161 -5.26 -30.73 -12.19
CA GLY A 161 -3.81 -30.81 -11.94
C GLY A 161 -3.43 -31.97 -11.03
N ILE A 162 -4.37 -32.46 -10.22
CA ILE A 162 -4.17 -33.54 -9.26
C ILE A 162 -4.61 -34.90 -9.82
N ALA A 163 -5.62 -34.93 -10.69
CA ALA A 163 -6.09 -36.14 -11.38
C ALA A 163 -5.35 -36.37 -12.70
#